data_AF-A0A935DJA0-F1
#
_entry.id   AF-A0A935DJA0-F1
#
_cell.length_a   1.000
_cell.length_b   1.000
_cell.length_c   1.000
_cell.angle_alpha   90.00
_cell.angle_beta   90.00
_cell.angle_gamma   90.00
#
_symmetry.space_group_name_H-M   'P 1'
#
loop_
_entity.id
_entity.type
_entity.pdbx_description
1 polymer ?
#
loop_
_entity_poly.entity_id
_entity_poly.type
_entity_poly.pdbx_seq_one_letter_code
_entity_poly.pdbx_strand_id
1 'polypeptide(L)'
;MSCEFAVDADPSRVDPARVNVNVTTGRGGATVVPRDVDHNNGWDYSPGMRSVVLHGPACDRVLADDGAQVRIVFGCPTITPG
;
A
#
# COMPACT_ATOMS: atom_id res chain seq x y z
N MET A 1 -2.09 1.73 17.31
CA MET A 1 -2.07 0.71 16.23
C MET A 1 -1.47 1.39 15.00
N SER A 2 -0.45 0.82 14.37
CA SER A 2 0.18 1.39 13.17
C SER A 2 -0.46 0.78 11.93
N CYS A 3 -0.76 1.60 10.91
CA CYS A 3 -1.15 1.12 9.59
C CYS A 3 0.07 0.91 8.69
N GLU A 4 1.10 0.31 9.27
CA GLU A 4 2.34 -0.02 8.59
C GLU A 4 2.34 -1.49 8.23
N PHE A 5 2.49 -1.76 6.93
CA PHE A 5 2.50 -3.10 6.38
C PHE A 5 3.88 -3.37 5.81
N ALA A 6 4.62 -4.28 6.43
CA ALA A 6 5.92 -4.72 5.93
C ALA A 6 5.76 -5.30 4.53
N VAL A 7 6.63 -4.87 3.61
CA VAL A 7 6.65 -5.37 2.24
C VAL A 7 8.04 -5.88 1.91
N ASP A 8 8.10 -7.05 1.30
CA ASP A 8 9.32 -7.58 0.70
C ASP A 8 9.37 -7.15 -0.76
N ALA A 9 9.64 -5.86 -0.96
CA ALA A 9 9.73 -5.24 -2.28
C ALA A 9 11.16 -5.36 -2.83
N ASP A 10 11.61 -6.59 -3.10
CA ASP A 10 12.88 -6.83 -3.78
C ASP A 10 12.86 -6.13 -5.16
N PRO A 11 13.64 -5.05 -5.37
CA PRO A 11 13.58 -4.25 -6.59
C PRO A 11 14.07 -5.03 -7.83
N SER A 12 14.70 -6.19 -7.65
CA SER A 12 15.04 -7.10 -8.75
C SER A 12 13.85 -7.92 -9.25
N ARG A 13 12.79 -8.05 -8.44
CA ARG A 13 11.61 -8.89 -8.71
C ARG A 13 10.33 -8.08 -8.91
N VAL A 14 10.27 -6.86 -8.37
CA VAL A 14 9.10 -5.99 -8.44
C VAL A 14 9.51 -4.55 -8.74
N ASP A 15 8.61 -3.78 -9.37
CA ASP A 15 8.81 -2.35 -9.59
C ASP A 15 8.22 -1.54 -8.42
N PRO A 16 9.05 -0.90 -7.57
CA PRO A 16 8.56 -0.07 -6.47
C PRO A 16 7.82 1.19 -6.94
N ALA A 17 8.00 1.59 -8.21
CA ALA A 17 7.25 2.72 -8.79
C ALA A 17 5.84 2.32 -9.24
N ARG A 18 5.54 1.01 -9.32
CA ARG A 18 4.23 0.50 -9.75
C ARG A 18 3.58 -0.32 -8.65
N VAL A 19 2.96 0.38 -7.70
CA VAL A 19 2.25 -0.28 -6.59
C VAL A 19 0.80 0.16 -6.51
N ASN A 20 -0.08 -0.83 -6.35
CA ASN A 20 -1.49 -0.63 -6.10
C ASN A 20 -1.83 -1.15 -4.72
N VAL A 21 -2.36 -0.28 -3.87
CA VAL A 21 -2.84 -0.64 -2.53
C VAL A 21 -4.36 -0.67 -2.57
N ASN A 22 -4.94 -1.85 -2.30
CA ASN A 22 -6.37 -2.05 -2.23
C ASN A 22 -6.78 -2.38 -0.80
N VAL A 23 -7.75 -1.66 -0.27
CA VAL A 23 -8.33 -1.94 1.04
C VAL A 23 -9.72 -2.53 0.82
N THR A 24 -9.94 -3.75 1.28
CA THR A 24 -11.25 -4.41 1.28
C THR A 24 -11.81 -4.37 2.69
N THR A 25 -12.96 -3.74 2.89
CA THR A 25 -13.65 -3.75 4.19
C THR A 25 -14.34 -5.11 4.41
N GLY A 26 -14.64 -5.46 5.67
CA GLY A 26 -15.38 -6.67 6.02
C GLY A 26 -16.78 -6.73 5.38
N ARG A 27 -17.28 -5.61 4.87
CA ARG A 27 -18.53 -5.51 4.09
C ARG A 27 -18.36 -5.84 2.60
N GLY A 28 -17.16 -6.20 2.15
CA GLY A 28 -16.85 -6.66 0.78
C GLY A 28 -16.52 -5.55 -0.23
N GLY A 29 -16.44 -4.28 0.19
CA GLY A 29 -16.07 -3.17 -0.69
C GLY A 29 -14.55 -3.01 -0.77
N ALA A 30 -13.96 -3.29 -1.93
CA ALA A 30 -12.56 -3.00 -2.24
C ALA A 30 -12.41 -1.57 -2.79
N THR A 31 -11.53 -0.78 -2.18
CA THR A 31 -11.21 0.58 -2.59
C THR A 31 -9.71 0.68 -2.86
N VAL A 32 -9.36 1.24 -4.02
CA VAL A 32 -7.97 1.59 -4.32
C VAL A 32 -7.60 2.82 -3.51
N VAL A 33 -6.53 2.72 -2.73
CA VAL A 33 -5.95 3.85 -2.00
C VAL A 33 -4.86 4.46 -2.88
N PRO A 34 -4.95 5.76 -3.24
CA PRO A 34 -3.90 6.41 -4.01
C PRO A 34 -2.64 6.60 -3.16
N ARG A 35 -1.49 6.67 -3.83
CA ARG A 35 -0.25 7.05 -3.16
C ARG A 35 -0.34 8.54 -2.79
N ASP A 36 0.00 8.87 -1.54
CA ASP A 36 -0.01 10.23 -1.02
C ASP A 36 1.25 10.50 -0.21
N VAL A 37 2.20 11.19 -0.84
CA VAL A 37 3.49 11.57 -0.22
C VAL A 37 3.35 12.70 0.79
N ASP A 38 2.24 13.43 0.79
CA ASP A 38 1.95 14.49 1.76
C ASP A 38 1.29 13.94 3.03
N HIS A 39 1.02 12.62 3.06
CA HIS A 39 0.49 11.88 4.22
C HIS A 39 -0.87 12.39 4.72
N ASN A 40 -1.72 12.90 3.84
CA ASN A 40 -3.05 13.44 4.18
C ASN A 40 -4.16 12.39 4.13
N ASN A 41 -4.25 11.62 3.05
CA ASN A 41 -5.22 10.55 2.83
C ASN A 41 -4.77 9.63 1.68
N GLY A 42 -3.95 8.65 2.01
CA GLY A 42 -3.43 7.71 1.02
C GLY A 42 -2.46 6.73 1.63
N TRP A 43 -1.56 6.20 0.80
CA TRP A 43 -0.43 5.40 1.27
C TRP A 43 0.90 6.00 0.83
N ASP A 44 1.96 5.77 1.59
CA ASP A 44 3.32 6.04 1.13
C ASP A 44 4.30 4.99 1.68
N TYR A 45 5.54 5.00 1.21
CA TYR A 45 6.59 4.13 1.72
C TYR A 45 7.20 4.66 3.02
N SER A 46 7.58 3.74 3.90
CA SER A 46 8.52 4.07 4.96
C SER A 46 9.92 4.40 4.42
N PRO A 47 10.77 5.04 5.22
CA PRO A 47 12.15 5.34 4.83
C PRO A 47 12.89 4.08 4.37
N GLY A 48 13.32 4.03 3.11
CA GLY A 48 13.99 2.87 2.52
C GLY A 48 13.07 1.80 1.94
N MET A 49 11.80 2.11 1.69
CA MET A 49 10.83 1.26 0.98
C MET A 49 10.61 -0.13 1.61
N ARG A 50 10.78 -0.25 2.93
CA ARG A 50 10.63 -1.53 3.66
C ARG A 50 9.19 -1.86 4.02
N SER A 51 8.32 -0.86 4.03
CA SER A 51 6.92 -0.99 4.41
C SER A 51 6.08 0.05 3.70
N VAL A 52 4.79 -0.27 3.52
CA VAL A 52 3.77 0.65 3.05
C VAL A 52 2.98 1.13 4.26
N VAL A 53 2.83 2.44 4.39
CA VAL A 53 2.13 3.09 5.50
C VAL A 53 0.88 3.76 4.96
N LEU A 54 -0.29 3.46 5.53
CA LEU A 54 -1.52 4.19 5.26
C LEU A 54 -1.61 5.42 6.17
N HIS A 55 -2.06 6.54 5.61
CA HIS A 55 -2.19 7.81 6.29
C HIS A 55 -3.62 8.35 6.25
N GLY A 56 -3.99 9.08 7.30
CA GLY A 56 -5.27 9.75 7.44
C GLY A 56 -6.47 8.79 7.37
N PRO A 57 -7.58 9.20 6.72
CA PRO A 57 -8.81 8.41 6.66
C PRO A 57 -8.64 7.00 6.07
N ALA A 58 -7.61 6.76 5.25
CA ALA A 58 -7.32 5.42 4.74
C ALA A 58 -6.90 4.47 5.87
N CYS A 59 -6.07 4.93 6.80
CA CYS A 59 -5.67 4.18 7.98
C CYS A 59 -6.84 4.00 8.95
N ASP A 60 -7.59 5.07 9.22
CA ASP A 60 -8.72 5.02 10.15
C ASP A 60 -9.77 3.99 9.74
N ARG A 61 -10.04 3.85 8.43
CA ARG A 61 -10.97 2.84 7.90
C ARG A 61 -10.49 1.41 8.15
N VAL A 62 -9.19 1.16 8.04
CA VAL A 62 -8.62 -0.18 8.31
C VAL A 62 -8.64 -0.49 9.80
N LEU A 63 -8.34 0.50 10.65
CA LEU A 63 -8.38 0.33 12.10
C LEU A 63 -9.80 0.23 12.68
N ALA A 64 -10.78 0.82 12.02
CA ALA A 64 -12.18 0.79 12.46
C ALA A 64 -12.92 -0.50 12.07
N ASP A 65 -12.33 -1.35 11.23
CA ASP A 65 -12.93 -2.59 10.74
C ASP A 65 -11.97 -3.77 10.93
N ASP A 66 -12.25 -4.60 11.94
CA ASP A 66 -11.46 -5.79 12.25
C ASP A 66 -11.41 -6.82 11.10
N GLY A 67 -12.34 -6.74 10.15
CA GLY A 67 -12.38 -7.55 8.94
C GLY A 67 -11.69 -6.94 7.73
N ALA A 68 -11.08 -5.75 7.87
CA ALA A 68 -10.42 -5.09 6.77
C ALA A 68 -9.17 -5.86 6.30
N GLN A 69 -9.04 -6.01 4.98
CA GLN A 69 -7.88 -6.61 4.33
C GLN A 69 -7.17 -5.56 3.48
N VAL A 70 -5.87 -5.39 3.71
CA VAL A 70 -5.00 -4.57 2.88
C VAL A 70 -4.24 -5.47 1.92
N ARG A 71 -4.44 -5.27 0.62
CA ARG A 71 -3.75 -5.98 -0.46
C ARG A 71 -2.82 -5.02 -1.18
N ILE A 72 -1.53 -5.27 -1.05
CA ILE A 72 -0.48 -4.51 -1.71
C ILE A 72 -0.03 -5.33 -2.93
N VAL A 73 -0.25 -4.78 -4.12
CA VAL A 73 0.10 -5.42 -5.38
C VAL A 73 1.23 -4.64 -6.03
N PHE A 74 2.37 -5.30 -6.18
CA PHE A 74 3.51 -4.77 -6.91
C PHE A 74 3.44 -5.16 -8.38
N GLY A 75 3.75 -4.21 -9.26
CA GLY A 75 3.91 -4.45 -10.69
C GLY A 75 5.21 -5.17 -11.01
N CYS A 76 5.26 -5.79 -12.19
CA CYS A 76 6.49 -6.38 -12.71
C CYS A 76 7.55 -5.28 -12.99
N PRO A 77 8.84 -5.57 -12.75
CA PRO A 77 9.93 -4.66 -13.10
C PRO A 77 9.88 -4.36 -14.59
N THR A 78 9.96 -3.07 -14.93
CA THR A 78 10.11 -2.65 -16.32
C THR A 78 11.53 -3.01 -16.76
N ILE A 79 11.72 -4.18 -17.37
CA ILE A 79 12.99 -4.55 -17.99
C ILE A 79 13.08 -3.81 -19.31
N THR A 80 13.85 -2.73 -19.37
CA THR A 80 14.23 -2.12 -20.65
C THR A 80 15.38 -2.96 -21.23
N PRO A 81 15.19 -3.69 -22.34
CA PRO A 81 16.31 -4.34 -23.02
C PRO A 81 17.26 -3.24 -23.52
N GLY A 82 18.53 -3.32 -23.14
CA GLY A 82 19.59 -2.46 -23.66
C GLY A 82 19.98 -2.83 -25.09
#